data_AF-A0A1V4SXR1-F1
#
_entry.id   AF-A0A1V4SXR1-F1
#
_cell.length_a   1.000
_cell.length_b   1.000
_cell.length_c   1.000
_cell.angle_alpha   90.00
_cell.angle_beta   90.00
_cell.angle_gamma   90.00
#
_symmetry.space_group_name_H-M   'P 1'
#
loop_
_entity.id
_entity.type
_entity.pdbx_description
1 polymer ?
#
loop_
_entity_poly.entity_id
_entity_poly.type
_entity_poly.pdbx_seq_one_letter_code
_entity_poly.pdbx_strand_id
1 'polypeptide(L)'
;MYCRHCWDELKSANAIFCTNCNTRVGDGHNFCNECGESNISNESNCLKCGTFLNPIDFKNNFEELNDNKSELEGTPKNKIIAILLALFLGILGAHRFYLGQKISAIVMLILGIIAAFTFYFLRDILVFWVIVDMFLIGFNQLKPVNGYYV
;
A
#
# COMPACT_ATOMS: atom_id res chain seq x y z
N MET A 1 -17.79 27.61 33.27
CA MET A 1 -17.11 26.65 32.38
C MET A 1 -15.87 26.11 33.10
N TYR A 2 -15.60 24.83 32.92
CA TYR A 2 -14.55 24.08 33.63
C TYR A 2 -13.48 23.58 32.65
N CYS A 3 -12.26 23.39 33.14
CA CYS A 3 -11.17 22.84 32.35
C CYS A 3 -11.36 21.33 32.11
N ARG A 4 -11.26 20.90 30.84
CA ARG A 4 -11.39 19.48 30.44
C ARG A 4 -10.20 18.61 30.83
N HIS A 5 -9.14 19.20 31.39
CA HIS A 5 -7.92 18.50 31.79
C HIS A 5 -7.75 18.39 33.32
N CYS A 6 -8.16 19.42 34.07
CA CYS A 6 -7.94 19.47 35.52
C CYS A 6 -9.17 19.92 36.32
N TRP A 7 -10.37 19.82 35.75
CA TRP A 7 -11.69 20.11 36.35
C TRP A 7 -11.92 21.51 36.96
N ASP A 8 -10.89 22.36 37.05
CA ASP A 8 -10.99 23.70 37.65
C ASP A 8 -11.90 24.65 36.88
N GLU A 9 -12.57 25.52 37.63
CA GLU A 9 -13.40 26.59 37.08
C GLU A 9 -12.53 27.67 36.41
N LEU A 10 -12.90 28.04 35.19
CA LEU A 10 -12.22 29.08 34.44
C LEU A 10 -12.68 30.46 34.95
N LYS A 11 -11.72 31.28 35.41
CA LYS A 11 -11.97 32.61 35.97
C LYS A 11 -12.60 33.61 34.98
N SER A 12 -12.62 33.31 33.69
CA SER A 12 -13.20 34.14 32.65
C SER A 12 -13.75 33.28 31.51
N ALA A 13 -14.87 33.71 30.93
CA ALA A 13 -15.47 33.07 29.77
C ALA A 13 -14.60 33.17 28.50
N ASN A 14 -13.67 34.13 28.44
CA ASN A 14 -12.76 34.35 27.31
C ASN A 14 -11.31 33.88 27.62
N ALA A 15 -11.13 33.03 28.62
CA ALA A 15 -9.81 32.50 28.94
C ALA A 15 -9.29 31.62 27.78
N ILE A 16 -8.07 31.88 27.33
CA ILE A 16 -7.40 31.08 26.28
C ILE A 16 -6.69 29.88 26.89
N PHE A 17 -6.16 30.03 28.11
CA PHE A 17 -5.43 29.01 28.85
C PHE A 17 -6.00 28.84 30.25
N CYS A 18 -5.97 27.62 30.77
CA CYS A 18 -6.31 27.31 32.15
C CYS A 18 -5.19 27.74 33.10
N THR A 19 -5.50 28.52 34.12
CA THR A 19 -4.50 29.02 35.09
C THR A 19 -4.01 27.97 36.08
N ASN A 20 -4.62 26.77 36.12
CA ASN A 20 -4.19 25.68 37.00
C ASN A 20 -3.32 24.65 36.27
N CYS A 21 -3.80 24.06 35.16
CA CYS A 21 -3.03 23.05 34.42
C CYS A 21 -2.25 23.58 33.20
N ASN A 22 -2.35 24.87 32.89
CA ASN A 22 -1.66 25.52 31.78
C ASN A 22 -1.97 24.94 30.38
N THR A 23 -3.09 24.22 30.22
CA THR A 23 -3.60 23.75 28.91
C THR A 23 -4.52 24.78 28.27
N ARG A 24 -4.76 24.70 26.96
CA ARG A 24 -5.72 25.59 26.30
C ARG A 24 -7.14 25.24 26.71
N VAL A 25 -7.99 26.25 26.82
CA VAL A 25 -9.41 26.06 27.09
C VAL A 25 -10.03 25.27 25.94
N GLY A 26 -10.58 24.10 26.28
CA GLY A 26 -11.11 23.15 25.30
C GLY A 26 -10.21 21.95 25.02
N ASP A 27 -8.97 21.88 25.51
CA ASP A 27 -8.16 20.67 25.30
C ASP A 27 -8.47 19.58 26.33
N GLY A 28 -8.67 18.34 25.85
CA GLY A 28 -8.91 17.15 26.67
C GLY A 28 -10.36 16.65 26.69
N HIS A 29 -10.53 15.47 27.28
CA HIS A 29 -11.79 14.72 27.33
C HIS A 29 -12.05 14.08 28.71
N ASN A 30 -11.31 14.49 29.73
CA ASN A 30 -11.40 13.87 31.06
C ASN A 30 -12.54 14.46 31.89
N PHE A 31 -12.86 15.74 31.68
CA PHE A 31 -13.91 16.45 32.43
C PHE A 31 -14.83 17.25 31.50
N CYS A 32 -16.11 17.36 31.89
CA CYS A 32 -17.10 18.14 31.16
C CYS A 32 -16.82 19.64 31.28
N ASN A 33 -16.88 20.39 30.17
CA ASN A 33 -16.69 21.85 30.14
C ASN A 33 -17.83 22.63 30.81
N GLU A 34 -19.03 22.07 30.89
CA GLU A 34 -20.19 22.72 31.51
C GLU A 34 -20.36 22.38 32.99
N CYS A 35 -20.15 21.13 33.41
CA CYS A 35 -20.43 20.69 34.79
C CYS A 35 -19.24 20.12 35.58
N GLY A 36 -18.06 19.98 34.96
CA GLY A 36 -16.83 19.52 35.61
C GLY A 36 -16.79 18.03 35.98
N GLU A 37 -17.80 17.23 35.60
CA GLU A 37 -17.85 15.79 35.90
C GLU A 37 -16.86 14.98 35.07
N SER A 38 -16.25 13.95 35.66
CA SER A 38 -15.26 13.08 35.01
C SER A 38 -15.84 11.91 34.20
N ASN A 39 -17.15 11.67 34.31
CA ASN A 39 -17.81 10.53 33.67
C ASN A 39 -18.18 10.84 32.21
N ILE A 40 -17.14 11.07 31.41
CA ILE A 40 -17.23 11.15 29.94
C ILE A 40 -16.99 9.71 29.43
N SER A 41 -18.08 8.93 29.30
CA SER A 41 -18.05 7.74 28.47
C SER A 41 -17.73 8.16 27.02
N ASN A 42 -17.26 7.23 26.18
CA ASN A 42 -17.02 7.44 24.74
C ASN A 42 -18.31 7.78 23.94
N GLU A 43 -19.34 8.28 24.61
CA GLU A 43 -20.62 8.71 24.06
C GLU A 43 -20.62 10.24 23.94
N SER A 44 -21.30 10.71 22.90
CA SER A 44 -21.37 12.11 22.51
C SER A 44 -21.99 13.06 23.54
N ASN A 45 -22.41 12.58 24.73
CA ASN A 45 -23.20 13.34 25.69
C ASN A 45 -22.71 13.09 27.13
N CYS A 46 -22.65 14.15 27.94
CA CYS A 46 -22.35 14.04 29.37
C CYS A 46 -23.54 13.45 30.15
N LEU A 47 -23.33 12.36 30.91
CA LEU A 47 -24.37 11.70 31.70
C LEU A 47 -24.96 12.55 32.83
N LYS A 48 -24.25 13.59 33.30
CA LYS A 48 -24.68 14.45 34.41
C LYS A 48 -25.45 15.70 33.98
N CYS A 49 -25.01 16.36 32.90
CA CYS A 49 -25.61 17.63 32.47
C CYS A 49 -26.25 17.57 31.08
N GLY A 50 -26.11 16.45 30.36
CA GLY A 50 -26.68 16.25 29.04
C GLY A 50 -26.01 17.05 27.91
N THR A 51 -24.97 17.84 28.20
CA THR A 51 -24.26 18.59 27.15
C THR A 51 -23.61 17.63 26.16
N PHE A 52 -23.68 17.97 24.87
CA PHE A 52 -23.00 17.22 23.84
C PHE A 52 -21.50 17.48 23.94
N LEU A 53 -20.75 16.44 24.27
CA LEU A 53 -19.30 16.46 24.25
C LEU A 53 -18.90 15.94 22.88
N ASN A 54 -18.08 16.70 22.14
CA ASN A 54 -17.52 16.19 20.90
C ASN A 54 -16.67 14.95 21.25
N PRO A 55 -17.11 13.73 20.88
CA PRO A 55 -16.40 12.53 21.24
C PRO A 55 -15.01 12.62 20.63
N ILE A 56 -14.03 12.11 21.37
CA ILE A 56 -12.64 12.04 20.93
C ILE A 56 -12.66 11.34 19.57
N ASP A 57 -12.16 12.00 18.53
CA ASP A 57 -11.76 11.36 17.30
C ASP A 57 -10.55 10.46 17.62
N PHE A 58 -10.81 9.36 18.33
CA PHE A 58 -9.89 8.26 18.52
C PHE A 58 -9.90 7.48 17.20
N LYS A 59 -9.43 8.11 16.13
CA LYS A 59 -9.13 7.42 14.87
C LYS A 59 -7.82 6.65 15.08
N ASN A 60 -7.97 5.54 15.79
CA ASN A 60 -7.29 4.25 15.63
C ASN A 60 -5.82 4.30 15.19
N ASN A 61 -4.92 4.39 16.18
CA ASN A 61 -3.59 3.75 16.13
C ASN A 61 -3.69 2.26 16.52
N PHE A 62 -4.70 1.55 16.04
CA PHE A 62 -4.82 0.09 16.19
C PHE A 62 -5.64 -0.48 15.02
N GLU A 63 -5.02 -0.47 13.84
CA GLU A 63 -5.27 -1.46 12.78
C GLU A 63 -3.91 -1.86 12.20
N GLU A 64 -3.02 -2.28 13.10
CA GLU A 64 -1.82 -3.02 12.77
C GLU A 64 -2.25 -4.50 12.61
N LEU A 65 -2.89 -4.81 11.48
CA LEU A 65 -3.05 -6.11 10.81
C LEU A 65 -4.23 -6.00 9.82
N ASN A 66 -3.91 -5.99 8.52
CA ASN A 66 -4.79 -5.93 7.35
C ASN A 66 -5.24 -4.55 6.84
N ASP A 67 -5.18 -4.45 5.51
CA ASP A 67 -5.62 -3.36 4.62
C ASP A 67 -4.78 -2.08 4.56
N ASN A 68 -3.90 -2.07 3.54
CA ASN A 68 -3.29 -0.88 2.97
C ASN A 68 -4.37 0.00 2.30
N LYS A 69 -5.23 0.63 3.08
CA LYS A 69 -5.98 1.82 2.63
C LYS A 69 -5.30 3.04 3.23
N SER A 70 -4.15 3.41 2.67
CA SER A 70 -3.62 4.76 2.88
C SER A 70 -4.45 5.72 2.03
N GLU A 71 -5.34 6.42 2.72
CA GLU A 71 -5.89 7.70 2.32
C GLU A 71 -4.75 8.72 2.37
N LEU A 72 -3.81 8.57 1.43
CA LEU A 72 -2.79 9.55 1.12
C LEU A 72 -3.33 10.34 -0.07
N GLU A 73 -3.31 11.66 0.03
CA GLU A 73 -3.54 12.59 -1.07
C GLU A 73 -2.83 12.10 -2.34
N GLY A 74 -3.58 11.36 -3.16
CA GLY A 74 -3.11 10.72 -4.36
C GLY A 74 -3.69 11.49 -5.51
N THR A 75 -2.83 12.13 -6.29
CA THR A 75 -3.19 12.60 -7.64
C THR A 75 -4.02 11.50 -8.33
N PRO A 76 -5.19 11.82 -8.93
CA PRO A 76 -6.07 10.82 -9.49
C PRO A 76 -5.31 10.02 -10.57
N LYS A 77 -4.99 8.77 -10.27
CA LYS A 77 -4.25 7.90 -11.19
C LYS A 77 -5.23 7.19 -12.10
N ASN A 78 -5.09 7.40 -13.41
CA ASN A 78 -6.03 6.87 -14.39
C ASN A 78 -5.86 5.35 -14.55
N LYS A 79 -6.93 4.61 -14.27
CA LYS A 79 -7.00 3.14 -14.39
C LYS A 79 -6.66 2.63 -15.80
N ILE A 80 -6.98 3.42 -16.81
CA ILE A 80 -6.70 3.13 -18.23
C ILE A 80 -5.19 3.09 -18.49
N ILE A 81 -4.43 4.00 -17.87
CA ILE A 81 -2.97 4.06 -18.02
C ILE A 81 -2.35 2.79 -17.42
N ALA A 82 -2.81 2.36 -16.24
CA ALA A 82 -2.35 1.10 -15.64
C ALA A 82 -2.58 -0.12 -16.54
N ILE A 83 -3.74 -0.19 -17.22
CA ILE A 83 -4.08 -1.27 -18.16
C ILE A 83 -3.21 -1.19 -19.43
N LEU A 84 -3.00 0.01 -19.97
CA LEU A 84 -2.17 0.20 -21.17
C LEU A 84 -0.71 -0.18 -20.90
N LEU A 85 -0.17 0.20 -19.73
CA LEU A 85 1.15 -0.24 -19.27
C LEU A 85 1.21 -1.75 -19.02
N ALA A 86 0.13 -2.38 -18.56
CA ALA A 86 0.07 -3.83 -18.41
C ALA A 86 0.07 -4.55 -19.76
N LEU A 87 -0.55 -3.97 -20.80
CA LEU A 87 -0.55 -4.55 -22.15
C LEU A 87 0.82 -4.42 -22.84
N PHE A 88 1.46 -3.24 -22.75
CA PHE A 88 2.72 -2.96 -23.45
C PHE A 88 3.97 -3.46 -22.69
N LEU A 89 3.99 -3.38 -21.35
CA LEU A 89 5.10 -3.80 -20.50
C LEU A 89 4.72 -4.99 -19.59
N GLY A 90 3.77 -5.82 -20.04
CA GLY A 90 3.18 -6.91 -19.25
C GLY A 90 4.19 -7.94 -18.76
N ILE A 91 5.10 -8.37 -19.64
CA ILE A 91 6.16 -9.34 -19.33
C ILE A 91 7.19 -8.76 -18.35
N LEU A 92 7.39 -7.43 -18.40
CA LEU A 92 8.36 -6.72 -17.57
C LEU A 92 7.78 -6.27 -16.21
N GLY A 93 6.46 -6.36 -15.99
CA GLY A 93 5.82 -6.04 -14.71
C GLY A 93 5.65 -4.55 -14.38
N ALA A 94 5.72 -3.66 -15.37
CA ALA A 94 5.68 -2.20 -15.14
C ALA A 94 4.37 -1.67 -14.54
N HIS A 95 3.26 -2.37 -14.76
CA HIS A 95 1.96 -2.02 -14.17
C HIS A 95 1.99 -2.06 -12.63
N ARG A 96 2.79 -2.94 -12.01
CA ARG A 96 2.95 -2.99 -10.54
C ARG A 96 3.78 -1.82 -9.99
N PHE A 97 4.73 -1.29 -10.77
CA PHE A 97 5.43 -0.05 -10.43
C PHE A 97 4.48 1.15 -10.41
N TYR A 98 3.54 1.23 -11.36
CA TYR A 98 2.53 2.30 -11.41
C TYR A 98 1.57 2.28 -10.20
N LEU A 99 1.22 1.07 -9.73
CA LEU A 99 0.37 0.83 -8.56
C LEU A 99 1.09 1.09 -7.22
N GLY A 100 2.39 1.42 -7.22
CA GLY A 100 3.18 1.66 -6.00
C GLY A 100 3.66 0.40 -5.29
N GLN A 101 3.39 -0.80 -5.82
CA GLN A 101 3.80 -2.07 -5.26
C GLN A 101 5.22 -2.45 -5.69
N LYS A 102 6.22 -1.71 -5.17
CA LYS A 102 7.62 -1.78 -5.62
C LYS A 102 8.24 -3.18 -5.49
N ILE A 103 8.04 -3.86 -4.36
CA ILE A 103 8.65 -5.18 -4.10
C ILE A 103 8.17 -6.20 -5.15
N SER A 104 6.86 -6.28 -5.33
CA SER A 104 6.28 -7.24 -6.28
C SER A 104 6.64 -6.91 -7.73
N ALA A 105 6.78 -5.63 -8.07
CA ALA A 105 7.21 -5.20 -9.40
C ALA A 105 8.66 -5.60 -9.69
N ILE A 106 9.56 -5.45 -8.73
CA ILE A 106 10.97 -5.87 -8.86
C ILE A 106 11.08 -7.38 -9.03
N VAL A 107 10.34 -8.17 -8.24
CA VAL A 107 10.32 -9.64 -8.36
C VAL A 107 9.87 -10.05 -9.76
N MET A 108 8.79 -9.46 -10.27
CA MET A 108 8.26 -9.76 -11.60
C MET A 108 9.22 -9.36 -12.73
N LEU A 109 9.93 -8.23 -12.56
CA LEU A 109 10.95 -7.77 -13.50
C LEU A 109 12.15 -8.73 -13.55
N ILE A 110 12.67 -9.16 -12.41
CA ILE A 110 13.80 -10.10 -12.34
C ILE A 110 13.42 -11.43 -12.98
N LEU A 111 12.24 -11.97 -12.66
CA LEU A 111 11.73 -13.20 -13.29
C LEU A 111 11.58 -13.04 -14.81
N GLY A 112 11.09 -11.89 -15.28
CA GLY A 112 10.98 -11.60 -16.70
C GLY A 112 12.33 -11.57 -17.42
N ILE A 113 13.36 -10.96 -16.81
CA ILE A 113 14.73 -10.94 -17.37
C ILE A 113 15.33 -12.33 -17.40
N ILE A 114 15.21 -13.10 -16.32
CA ILE A 114 15.73 -14.48 -16.26
C ILE A 114 15.05 -15.34 -17.32
N ALA A 115 13.72 -15.27 -17.43
CA ALA A 115 12.98 -16.00 -18.45
C ALA A 115 13.46 -15.62 -19.87
N ALA A 116 13.56 -14.33 -20.18
CA ALA A 116 14.05 -13.87 -21.48
C ALA A 116 15.45 -14.39 -21.80
N PHE A 117 16.36 -14.37 -20.82
CA PHE A 117 17.71 -14.89 -20.96
C PHE A 117 17.70 -16.41 -21.21
N THR A 118 16.95 -17.17 -20.41
CA THR A 118 16.82 -18.62 -20.58
C THR A 118 16.25 -18.98 -21.96
N PHE A 119 15.20 -18.30 -22.43
CA PHE A 119 14.64 -18.52 -23.77
C PHE A 119 15.63 -18.20 -24.89
N TYR A 120 16.42 -17.13 -24.74
CA TYR A 120 17.45 -16.77 -25.72
C TYR A 120 18.53 -17.86 -25.82
N PHE A 121 19.05 -18.31 -24.68
CA PHE A 121 20.06 -19.37 -24.62
C PHE A 121 19.57 -20.72 -25.16
N LEU A 122 18.34 -21.11 -24.81
CA LEU A 122 17.71 -22.34 -25.30
C LEU A 122 17.55 -22.31 -26.83
N ARG A 123 17.10 -21.16 -27.37
CA ARG A 123 16.96 -20.98 -28.82
C ARG A 123 18.30 -21.15 -29.52
N ASP A 124 19.36 -20.53 -29.02
CA ASP A 124 20.67 -20.55 -29.66
C ASP A 124 21.30 -21.95 -29.61
N ILE A 125 21.11 -22.69 -28.50
CA ILE A 125 21.50 -24.11 -28.41
C ILE A 125 20.77 -24.98 -29.44
N LEU A 126 19.46 -24.78 -29.62
CA LEU A 126 18.67 -25.51 -30.61
C LEU A 126 19.14 -25.23 -32.03
N VAL A 127 19.40 -23.96 -32.34
CA VAL A 127 19.92 -23.56 -33.66
C VAL A 127 21.30 -24.18 -33.91
N PHE A 128 22.19 -24.16 -32.92
CA PHE A 128 23.50 -24.80 -33.04
C PHE A 128 23.37 -26.31 -33.28
N TRP A 129 22.48 -26.98 -32.56
CA TRP A 129 22.22 -28.42 -32.74
C TRP A 129 21.71 -28.73 -34.16
N VAL A 130 20.76 -27.94 -34.67
CA VAL A 130 20.24 -28.07 -36.03
C VAL A 130 21.33 -27.86 -37.07
N ILE A 131 22.27 -26.94 -36.84
CA ILE A 131 23.43 -26.75 -37.73
C ILE A 131 24.34 -27.98 -37.72
N VAL A 132 24.62 -28.55 -36.54
CA VAL A 132 25.42 -29.79 -36.43
C VAL A 132 24.74 -30.95 -37.16
N ASP A 133 23.44 -31.14 -36.96
CA ASP A 133 22.66 -32.17 -37.67
C ASP A 133 22.65 -31.93 -39.18
N MET A 134 22.54 -30.67 -39.63
CA MET A 134 22.64 -30.31 -41.04
C MET A 134 23.99 -30.73 -41.63
N PHE A 135 25.10 -30.46 -40.96
CA PHE A 135 26.43 -30.89 -41.41
C PHE A 135 26.56 -32.41 -41.43
N LEU A 136 26.09 -33.11 -40.40
CA LEU A 136 26.12 -34.57 -40.32
C LEU A 136 25.32 -35.23 -41.45
N ILE A 137 24.18 -34.65 -41.83
CA ILE A 137 23.39 -35.09 -42.99
C ILE A 137 24.16 -34.79 -44.29
N GLY A 138 24.75 -33.60 -44.44
CA GLY A 138 25.52 -33.23 -45.63
C GLY A 138 26.74 -34.13 -45.88
N PHE A 139 27.37 -34.64 -44.82
CA PHE A 139 28.47 -35.61 -44.91
C PHE A 139 28.01 -37.08 -44.95
N ASN A 140 26.70 -37.37 -45.07
CA ASN A 140 26.13 -38.72 -45.03
C ASN A 140 26.53 -39.54 -43.77
N GLN A 141 26.84 -38.86 -42.67
CA GLN A 141 27.22 -39.49 -41.39
C GLN A 141 25.99 -39.94 -40.60
N LEU A 142 24.89 -39.18 -40.70
CA LEU A 142 23.57 -39.64 -40.27
C LEU A 142 22.94 -40.41 -41.42
N LYS A 143 22.46 -41.64 -41.18
CA LYS A 143 21.72 -42.45 -42.17
C LYS A 143 20.26 -42.56 -41.75
N PRO A 144 19.29 -42.46 -42.68
CA PRO A 144 17.88 -42.61 -42.35
C PRO A 144 17.61 -44.07 -41.95
N VAL A 145 16.75 -44.27 -40.95
CA VAL A 145 16.39 -45.61 -40.46
C VAL A 145 15.72 -46.44 -41.57
N ASN A 146 14.93 -45.79 -42.44
CA ASN A 146 14.25 -46.42 -43.57
C ASN A 146 14.36 -45.53 -44.82
N GLY A 147 15.41 -45.68 -45.64
CA GLY A 147 15.56 -44.96 -46.91
C GLY A 147 17.02 -44.76 -47.34
N TYR A 148 17.24 -43.97 -48.40
CA TYR A 148 18.57 -43.51 -48.83
C TYR A 148 18.50 -42.04 -49.26
N TYR A 149 19.60 -41.31 -49.08
CA TYR A 149 19.75 -39.97 -49.65
C TYR A 149 19.95 -40.11 -51.17
N VAL A 150 19.13 -39.42 -51.97
CA VAL A 150 19.25 -39.35 -53.43
C VAL A 150 20.29 -38.31 -53.83
#